data_AF-A0AAV4H858-F1
#
_entry.id   AF-A0AAV4H858-F1
#
_cell.length_a   1.000
_cell.length_b   1.000
_cell.length_c   1.000
_cell.angle_alpha   90.00
_cell.angle_beta   90.00
_cell.angle_gamma   90.00
#
_symmetry.space_group_name_H-M   'P 1'
#
loop_
_entity.id
_entity.type
_entity.pdbx_description
1 polymer ?
#
loop_
_entity_poly.entity_id
_entity_poly.type
_entity_poly.pdbx_seq_one_letter_code
_entity_poly.pdbx_strand_id
1 'polypeptide(L)'
;MATGTGAGCTTLHNPSKASTLEQLCFSVAYEGLAMDLSNLNRAQLSFDYLHTNSTTHEFLFGALAELLDNARDASATKMNIFTIPDDSLRGGYILCFQDDGEGMDPGNDLMLFTKREDSRSCLFLSRTFHEEESIDEVIVPIPSFDTQSRKPLAFDARGKEKHALEMEIIHKYSPFKTADQFFAQFDRLESLTGTLVMIYNLKLLDSGDTELDVSSDPYDILLANPSLHDFDSDEGLMPERKSFRAYAAILYMDPRMRIYIQDKKVRTKRLACSLYKSKMYKYSSNRFKTRAENEAKRAIDEALAAENKAREAESKAKHIESKSGSSTNKETRAAIRKAQNYAAECRGNAQLELKYIPSF
;
A
#
# COMPACT_ATOMS: atom_id res chain seq x y z
N MET A 1 38.91 54.68 25.82
CA MET A 1 40.03 53.75 25.54
C MET A 1 39.37 52.41 25.21
N ALA A 2 39.06 52.08 23.96
CA ALA A 2 39.98 51.70 22.90
C ALA A 2 41.00 50.64 23.36
N THR A 3 40.78 49.38 22.98
CA THR A 3 41.68 48.60 22.11
C THR A 3 41.03 47.26 21.78
N GLY A 4 40.94 46.97 20.48
CA GLY A 4 40.60 45.66 19.95
C GLY A 4 41.85 44.91 19.49
N THR A 5 41.65 43.65 19.10
CA THR A 5 42.38 42.78 18.13
C THR A 5 41.86 41.36 18.40
N GLY A 6 41.46 40.50 17.47
CA GLY A 6 41.61 40.47 16.01
C GLY A 6 42.38 39.22 15.58
N ALA A 7 41.69 38.07 15.44
CA ALA A 7 42.03 36.91 14.60
C ALA A 7 40.81 35.95 14.63
N GLY A 8 40.14 35.52 13.56
CA GLY A 8 40.58 35.33 12.18
C GLY A 8 40.67 33.84 11.88
N CYS A 9 39.54 33.14 11.74
CA CYS A 9 39.48 31.84 11.05
C CYS A 9 38.31 31.85 10.08
N THR A 10 38.65 31.96 8.80
CA THR A 10 37.77 31.88 7.65
C THR A 10 37.42 30.42 7.37
N THR A 11 36.15 30.04 7.53
CA THR A 11 35.57 28.89 6.83
C THR A 11 34.64 29.40 5.74
N LEU A 12 35.12 29.26 4.50
CA LEU A 12 34.38 29.47 3.27
C LEU A 12 33.17 28.55 3.25
N HIS A 13 31.98 29.10 3.47
CA HIS A 13 30.73 28.39 3.22
C HIS A 13 30.51 28.41 1.69
N ASN A 14 30.84 27.28 1.06
CA ASN A 14 30.70 27.06 -0.36
C ASN A 14 29.26 26.58 -0.62
N PRO A 15 28.36 27.36 -1.26
CA PRO A 15 26.94 27.02 -1.36
C PRO A 15 26.62 26.03 -2.51
N SER A 16 27.56 25.15 -2.88
CA SER A 16 27.45 24.32 -4.09
C SER A 16 27.19 22.82 -3.83
N LYS A 17 26.72 22.44 -2.65
CA LYS A 17 26.33 21.06 -2.33
C LYS A 17 25.01 20.95 -1.55
N ALA A 18 23.98 21.70 -1.97
CA ALA A 18 22.61 21.24 -1.75
C ALA A 18 22.38 20.07 -2.72
N SER A 19 22.74 18.87 -2.26
CA SER A 19 22.62 17.64 -3.02
C SER A 19 21.15 17.40 -3.37
N THR A 20 20.95 17.15 -4.66
CA THR A 20 19.89 16.55 -5.48
C THR A 20 18.84 15.61 -4.85
N LEU A 21 18.74 15.49 -3.52
CA LEU A 21 17.81 14.64 -2.77
C LEU A 21 16.49 15.36 -2.41
N GLU A 22 16.48 16.69 -2.25
CA GLU A 22 15.27 17.45 -1.88
C GLU A 22 14.20 17.57 -2.99
N GLN A 23 14.47 17.14 -4.23
CA GLN A 23 13.50 17.22 -5.33
C GLN A 23 12.57 16.00 -5.45
N LEU A 24 12.65 15.04 -4.54
CA LEU A 24 11.87 13.80 -4.59
C LEU A 24 10.58 13.90 -3.75
N CYS A 25 9.67 14.81 -4.12
CA CYS A 25 8.31 14.79 -3.58
C CYS A 25 7.28 15.23 -4.61
N PHE A 26 6.58 14.23 -5.13
CA PHE A 26 5.31 14.24 -5.85
C PHE A 26 4.65 15.61 -6.09
N SER A 27 4.57 15.99 -7.36
CA SER A 27 3.60 16.98 -7.84
C SER A 27 2.22 16.31 -7.94
N VAL A 28 1.44 16.36 -6.86
CA VAL A 28 -0.02 16.25 -6.99
C VAL A 28 -0.49 17.63 -7.46
N ALA A 29 -0.65 17.79 -8.77
CA ALA A 29 -1.30 18.96 -9.33
C ALA A 29 -2.79 18.88 -9.03
N TYR A 30 -3.22 19.41 -7.88
CA TYR A 30 -4.62 19.75 -7.67
C TYR A 30 -4.94 20.95 -8.57
N GLU A 31 -5.70 20.71 -9.65
CA GLU A 31 -6.31 21.78 -10.43
C GLU A 31 -7.29 22.56 -9.53
N GLY A 32 -6.85 23.69 -8.96
CA GLY A 32 -7.72 24.56 -8.18
C GLY A 32 -7.07 25.49 -7.17
N LEU A 33 -5.81 25.27 -6.78
CA LEU A 33 -5.08 26.19 -5.91
C LEU A 33 -4.28 27.19 -6.74
N ALA A 34 -4.71 28.46 -6.71
CA ALA A 34 -4.06 29.58 -7.39
C ALA A 34 -2.76 30.07 -6.69
N MET A 35 -2.26 29.33 -5.69
CA MET A 35 -1.03 29.66 -4.96
C MET A 35 -0.04 28.52 -5.04
N ASP A 36 1.21 28.85 -5.34
CA ASP A 36 2.33 27.94 -5.26
C ASP A 36 2.62 27.58 -3.79
N LEU A 37 2.36 26.33 -3.43
CA LEU A 37 2.57 25.80 -2.08
C LEU A 37 3.92 25.05 -1.96
N SER A 38 4.80 25.14 -2.96
CA SER A 38 6.11 24.45 -2.92
C SER A 38 6.96 24.85 -1.71
N ASN A 39 6.77 26.08 -1.22
CA ASN A 39 7.55 26.66 -0.13
C ASN A 39 6.93 26.45 1.27
N LEU A 40 5.81 25.73 1.38
CA LEU A 40 5.22 25.39 2.66
C LEU A 40 5.83 24.10 3.21
N ASN A 41 6.09 24.09 4.52
CA ASN A 41 6.51 22.89 5.23
C ASN A 41 5.44 21.80 5.08
N ARG A 42 5.90 20.59 4.73
CA ARG A 42 5.04 19.41 4.64
C ARG A 42 5.20 18.58 5.91
N ALA A 43 4.12 17.94 6.33
CA ALA A 43 4.23 16.88 7.31
C ALA A 43 5.10 15.76 6.72
N GLN A 44 6.05 15.26 7.49
CA GLN A 44 6.99 14.21 7.09
C GLN A 44 6.84 13.02 8.03
N LEU A 45 7.20 11.84 7.55
CA LEU A 45 7.33 10.63 8.35
C LEU A 45 8.79 10.45 8.74
N SER A 46 9.05 10.34 10.04
CA SER A 46 10.34 9.91 10.54
C SER A 46 10.41 8.38 10.60
N PHE A 47 11.63 7.86 10.58
CA PHE A 47 11.93 6.43 10.79
C PHE A 47 11.23 5.86 12.04
N ASP A 48 11.29 6.56 13.18
CA ASP A 48 10.67 6.12 14.44
C ASP A 48 9.15 5.98 14.38
N TYR A 49 8.50 6.65 13.43
CA TYR A 49 7.06 6.51 13.23
C TYR A 49 6.68 5.09 12.82
N LEU A 50 7.56 4.35 12.15
CA LEU A 50 7.31 2.95 11.77
C LEU A 50 7.14 2.06 13.00
N HIS A 51 7.96 2.28 14.04
CA HIS A 51 7.78 1.59 15.31
C HIS A 51 6.49 2.03 16.01
N THR A 52 6.23 3.34 16.09
CA THR A 52 5.02 3.91 16.72
C THR A 52 3.74 3.40 16.07
N ASN A 53 3.72 3.26 14.74
CA ASN A 53 2.58 2.70 14.02
C ASN A 53 2.39 1.21 14.31
N SER A 54 3.49 0.46 14.51
CA SER A 54 3.43 -0.98 14.81
C SER A 54 2.84 -1.29 16.19
N THR A 55 2.87 -0.36 17.15
CA THR A 55 2.32 -0.58 18.50
C THR A 55 0.79 -0.53 18.55
N THR A 56 0.12 -0.26 17.43
CA THR A 56 -1.35 -0.34 17.32
C THR A 56 -1.86 -1.78 17.43
N HIS A 57 -1.02 -2.77 17.12
CA HIS A 57 -1.36 -4.18 17.23
C HIS A 57 -0.91 -4.76 18.58
N GLU A 58 -1.80 -4.72 19.57
CA GLU A 58 -1.63 -5.50 20.82
C GLU A 58 -1.80 -7.01 20.56
N PHE A 59 -2.63 -7.38 19.58
CA PHE A 59 -2.84 -8.77 19.17
C PHE A 59 -2.09 -9.09 17.87
N LEU A 60 -1.06 -9.93 17.98
CA LEU A 60 -0.14 -10.24 16.87
C LEU A 60 -0.82 -10.82 15.63
N PHE A 61 -1.79 -11.72 15.78
CA PHE A 61 -2.53 -12.25 14.62
C PHE A 61 -3.39 -11.19 13.94
N GLY A 62 -3.75 -10.10 14.64
CA GLY A 62 -4.36 -8.94 14.03
C GLY A 62 -3.43 -8.27 13.00
N ALA A 63 -2.14 -8.15 13.31
CA ALA A 63 -1.15 -7.65 12.35
C ALA A 63 -1.00 -8.58 11.13
N LEU A 64 -1.08 -9.90 11.34
CA LEU A 64 -1.06 -10.86 10.22
C LEU A 64 -2.36 -10.79 9.39
N ALA A 65 -3.50 -10.51 10.02
CA ALA A 65 -4.79 -10.39 9.33
C ALA A 65 -4.82 -9.22 8.34
N GLU A 66 -4.15 -8.10 8.62
CA GLU A 66 -4.03 -6.98 7.69
C GLU A 66 -3.49 -7.43 6.31
N LEU A 67 -2.56 -8.39 6.29
CA LEU A 67 -2.03 -8.95 5.04
C LEU A 67 -3.04 -9.87 4.32
N LEU A 68 -3.86 -10.61 5.07
CA LEU A 68 -4.95 -11.40 4.49
C LEU A 68 -6.04 -10.48 3.92
N ASP A 69 -6.33 -9.37 4.60
CA ASP A 69 -7.32 -8.38 4.17
C ASP A 69 -6.87 -7.73 2.86
N ASN A 70 -5.61 -7.31 2.76
CA ASN A 70 -5.04 -6.80 1.52
C ASN A 70 -5.13 -7.80 0.36
N ALA A 71 -4.78 -9.08 0.59
CA ALA A 71 -4.90 -10.12 -0.44
C ALA A 71 -6.37 -10.33 -0.88
N ARG A 72 -7.30 -10.31 0.07
CA ARG A 72 -8.73 -10.46 -0.19
C ARG A 72 -9.28 -9.27 -0.98
N ASP A 73 -8.89 -8.06 -0.63
CA ASP A 73 -9.31 -6.82 -1.31
C ASP A 73 -8.72 -6.72 -2.71
N ALA A 74 -7.51 -7.27 -2.92
CA ALA A 74 -6.92 -7.52 -4.23
C ALA A 74 -7.57 -8.71 -4.99
N SER A 75 -8.75 -9.17 -4.56
CA SER A 75 -9.54 -10.23 -5.18
C SER A 75 -8.83 -11.58 -5.30
N ALA A 76 -7.85 -11.87 -4.45
CA ALA A 76 -7.14 -13.15 -4.46
C ALA A 76 -8.09 -14.34 -4.23
N THR A 77 -7.88 -15.41 -4.98
CA THR A 77 -8.62 -16.67 -4.82
C THR A 77 -7.92 -17.62 -3.86
N LYS A 78 -6.62 -17.40 -3.63
CA LYS A 78 -5.73 -18.25 -2.84
C LYS A 78 -4.70 -17.40 -2.10
N MET A 79 -4.50 -17.76 -0.85
CA MET A 79 -3.46 -17.22 0.03
C MET A 79 -2.62 -18.36 0.58
N ASN A 80 -1.31 -18.35 0.36
CA ASN A 80 -0.35 -19.28 0.95
C ASN A 80 0.49 -18.55 2.00
N ILE A 81 0.53 -19.11 3.20
CA ILE A 81 1.29 -18.57 4.32
C ILE A 81 2.25 -19.65 4.77
N PHE A 82 3.55 -19.40 4.69
CA PHE A 82 4.57 -20.42 4.94
C PHE A 82 5.86 -19.78 5.45
N THR A 83 6.73 -20.60 6.03
CA THR A 83 8.04 -20.15 6.49
C THR A 83 9.18 -20.73 5.67
N ILE A 84 10.22 -19.92 5.43
CA ILE A 84 11.48 -20.38 4.83
C ILE A 84 12.55 -20.34 5.92
N PRO A 85 13.15 -21.47 6.33
CA PRO A 85 14.23 -21.48 7.30
C PRO A 85 15.45 -20.70 6.82
N ASP A 86 16.00 -19.86 7.69
CA ASP A 86 17.24 -19.10 7.47
C ASP A 86 17.88 -18.72 8.81
N ASP A 87 18.81 -19.56 9.28
CA ASP A 87 19.49 -19.38 10.58
C ASP A 87 20.38 -18.14 10.62
N SER A 88 20.65 -17.48 9.48
CA SER A 88 21.43 -16.25 9.43
C SER A 88 20.61 -15.00 9.82
N LEU A 89 19.28 -15.12 9.84
CA LEU A 89 18.36 -14.02 10.13
C LEU A 89 17.86 -14.09 11.57
N ARG A 90 17.54 -12.92 12.16
CA ARG A 90 16.96 -12.90 13.51
C ARG A 90 15.60 -13.62 13.49
N GLY A 91 15.47 -14.61 14.36
CA GLY A 91 14.30 -15.49 14.45
C GLY A 91 14.43 -16.80 13.67
N GLY A 92 15.45 -16.97 12.83
CA GLY A 92 15.78 -18.24 12.16
C GLY A 92 14.90 -18.62 10.97
N TYR A 93 13.95 -17.78 10.57
CA TYR A 93 13.12 -18.00 9.38
C TYR A 93 12.53 -16.70 8.83
N ILE A 94 12.06 -16.78 7.58
CA ILE A 94 11.29 -15.75 6.88
C ILE A 94 9.83 -16.17 6.86
N LEU A 95 8.92 -15.31 7.33
CA LEU A 95 7.48 -15.51 7.22
C LEU A 95 6.97 -14.93 5.88
N CYS A 96 6.36 -15.79 5.07
CA CYS A 96 5.93 -15.48 3.71
C CYS A 96 4.40 -15.49 3.58
N PHE A 97 3.88 -14.51 2.85
CA PHE A 97 2.47 -14.34 2.49
C PHE A 97 2.40 -14.22 0.97
N GLN A 98 1.85 -15.22 0.29
CA GLN A 98 1.81 -15.29 -1.17
C GLN A 98 0.37 -15.41 -1.67
N ASP A 99 -0.09 -14.43 -2.44
CA ASP A 99 -1.41 -14.40 -3.05
C ASP A 99 -1.37 -14.47 -4.58
N ASP A 100 -2.52 -14.78 -5.17
CA ASP A 100 -2.80 -14.75 -6.62
C ASP A 100 -3.70 -13.58 -7.02
N GLY A 101 -3.71 -12.49 -6.24
CA GLY A 101 -4.55 -11.31 -6.47
C GLY A 101 -4.07 -10.43 -7.62
N GLU A 102 -4.66 -9.24 -7.73
CA GLU A 102 -4.38 -8.27 -8.80
C GLU A 102 -2.97 -7.62 -8.72
N GLY A 103 -2.22 -7.91 -7.66
CA GLY A 103 -0.94 -7.26 -7.35
C GLY A 103 -1.14 -5.86 -6.77
N MET A 104 -0.07 -5.24 -6.29
CA MET A 104 -0.10 -3.87 -5.76
C MET A 104 0.93 -2.96 -6.42
N ASP A 105 0.68 -1.66 -6.34
CA ASP A 105 1.75 -0.65 -6.38
C ASP A 105 2.38 -0.53 -4.96
N PRO A 106 3.71 -0.47 -4.87
CA PRO A 106 4.46 -0.80 -3.64
C PRO A 106 4.31 0.16 -2.43
N GLY A 107 4.09 -0.37 -1.20
CA GLY A 107 4.31 0.29 0.13
C GLY A 107 4.92 -0.57 1.29
N ASN A 108 5.75 0.09 2.14
CA ASN A 108 6.40 -0.12 3.49
C ASN A 108 6.82 -1.50 4.12
N ASP A 109 7.67 -1.46 5.18
CA ASP A 109 8.73 -2.36 5.78
C ASP A 109 8.53 -3.87 5.73
N LEU A 110 9.22 -4.47 4.77
CA LEU A 110 8.79 -5.67 4.09
C LEU A 110 9.72 -5.85 2.91
N MET A 111 9.93 -7.09 2.47
CA MET A 111 10.26 -7.29 1.08
C MET A 111 9.01 -7.78 0.35
N LEU A 112 8.51 -6.97 -0.56
CA LEU A 112 7.32 -7.26 -1.33
C LEU A 112 7.71 -7.41 -2.79
N PHE A 113 7.40 -8.56 -3.36
CA PHE A 113 7.52 -8.85 -4.77
C PHE A 113 6.12 -8.87 -5.37
N THR A 114 5.86 -8.02 -6.34
CA THR A 114 4.57 -7.93 -7.02
C THR A 114 4.75 -8.12 -8.52
N LYS A 115 3.85 -8.88 -9.15
CA LYS A 115 3.73 -8.96 -10.61
C LYS A 115 2.39 -8.40 -11.02
N ARG A 116 2.40 -7.63 -12.10
CA ARG A 116 1.22 -7.16 -12.80
C ARG A 116 1.48 -7.15 -14.30
N GLU A 117 0.98 -8.16 -14.99
CA GLU A 117 1.06 -8.33 -16.43
C GLU A 117 2.49 -8.19 -16.99
N ASP A 118 2.83 -7.01 -17.53
CA ASP A 118 4.08 -6.69 -18.21
C ASP A 118 5.18 -6.18 -17.28
N SER A 119 4.85 -5.88 -16.02
CA SER A 119 5.79 -5.36 -15.03
C SER A 119 5.85 -6.22 -13.77
N ARG A 120 7.02 -6.17 -13.14
CA ARG A 120 7.26 -6.69 -11.80
C ARG A 120 8.06 -5.68 -11.00
N SER A 121 7.71 -5.52 -9.73
CA SER A 121 8.37 -4.54 -8.87
C SER A 121 8.68 -5.19 -7.54
N CYS A 122 9.80 -4.75 -6.95
CA CYS A 122 10.11 -5.06 -5.57
C CYS A 122 9.92 -3.78 -4.76
N LEU A 123 9.26 -3.86 -3.63
CA LEU A 123 9.45 -2.90 -2.57
C LEU A 123 10.38 -3.50 -1.54
N PHE A 124 11.33 -2.69 -1.10
CA PHE A 124 12.15 -3.01 0.04
C PHE A 124 12.06 -1.87 1.04
N LEU A 125 11.47 -2.12 2.19
CA LEU A 125 11.67 -1.24 3.33
C LEU A 125 12.38 -2.07 4.41
N SER A 126 13.47 -1.50 4.93
CA SER A 126 14.40 -2.17 5.82
C SER A 126 14.82 -1.24 6.94
N ARG A 127 14.33 -1.49 8.15
CA ARG A 127 14.82 -0.79 9.34
C ARG A 127 16.33 -0.97 9.57
N THR A 128 16.88 -2.14 9.25
CA THR A 128 18.33 -2.40 9.34
C THR A 128 19.14 -1.44 8.47
N PHE A 129 18.69 -1.18 7.24
CA PHE A 129 19.33 -0.18 6.37
C PHE A 129 19.30 1.23 6.99
N HIS A 130 18.17 1.64 7.55
CA HIS A 130 18.04 2.96 8.18
C HIS A 130 18.89 3.10 9.44
N GLU A 131 18.92 2.07 10.29
CA GLU A 131 19.71 2.04 11.53
C GLU A 131 21.22 2.07 11.23
N GLU A 132 21.71 1.22 10.32
CA GLU A 132 23.14 1.12 10.00
C GLU A 132 23.67 2.36 9.29
N GLU A 133 22.87 2.97 8.41
CA GLU A 133 23.26 4.19 7.67
C GLU A 133 22.82 5.48 8.40
N SER A 134 22.19 5.37 9.58
CA SER A 134 21.71 6.49 10.41
C SER A 134 20.80 7.47 9.63
N ILE A 135 19.75 6.92 9.02
CA ILE A 135 18.80 7.66 8.18
C ILE A 135 17.51 7.92 8.96
N ASP A 136 17.21 9.20 9.21
CA ASP A 136 16.00 9.62 9.94
C ASP A 136 14.74 9.66 9.06
N GLU A 137 14.91 9.77 7.75
CA GLU A 137 13.83 9.74 6.75
C GLU A 137 13.50 8.30 6.32
N VAL A 138 12.26 8.03 5.93
CA VAL A 138 11.86 6.70 5.42
C VAL A 138 12.19 6.58 3.92
N ILE A 139 13.28 5.91 3.60
CA ILE A 139 13.74 5.62 2.23
C ILE A 139 13.38 4.18 1.84
N VAL A 140 12.66 4.04 0.72
CA VAL A 140 12.16 2.76 0.22
C VAL A 140 12.70 2.51 -1.19
N PRO A 141 13.64 1.57 -1.39
CA PRO A 141 13.97 1.09 -2.73
C PRO A 141 12.79 0.41 -3.43
N ILE A 142 12.49 0.86 -4.67
CA ILE A 142 11.38 0.33 -5.46
C ILE A 142 11.81 0.05 -6.91
N PRO A 143 12.72 -0.92 -7.14
CA PRO A 143 13.11 -1.26 -8.50
C PRO A 143 11.97 -1.96 -9.24
N SER A 144 11.70 -1.50 -10.46
CA SER A 144 10.71 -2.07 -11.38
C SER A 144 11.39 -2.66 -12.61
N PHE A 145 10.85 -3.77 -13.11
CA PHE A 145 11.41 -4.55 -14.21
C PHE A 145 10.32 -5.00 -15.18
N ASP A 146 10.71 -5.14 -16.44
CA ASP A 146 9.88 -5.79 -17.44
C ASP A 146 9.79 -7.30 -17.14
N THR A 147 8.56 -7.86 -17.21
CA THR A 147 8.26 -9.24 -16.81
C THR A 147 8.94 -10.28 -17.71
N GLN A 148 9.17 -9.99 -18.99
CA GLN A 148 9.76 -10.95 -19.91
C GLN A 148 11.30 -10.90 -19.89
N SER A 149 11.86 -9.70 -20.00
CA SER A 149 13.28 -9.47 -20.21
C SER A 149 14.12 -9.37 -18.94
N ARG A 150 13.49 -9.24 -17.76
CA ARG A 150 14.15 -8.96 -16.46
C ARG A 150 14.96 -7.65 -16.47
N LYS A 151 14.73 -6.78 -17.46
CA LYS A 151 15.45 -5.51 -17.57
C LYS A 151 14.79 -4.43 -16.73
N PRO A 152 15.58 -3.48 -16.19
CA PRO A 152 15.05 -2.32 -15.47
C PRO A 152 14.09 -1.51 -16.33
N LEU A 153 12.95 -1.09 -15.76
CA LEU A 153 12.05 -0.10 -16.34
C LEU A 153 12.55 1.32 -16.06
N ALA A 154 13.80 1.60 -16.43
CA ALA A 154 14.48 2.88 -16.23
C ALA A 154 15.08 3.37 -17.56
N PHE A 155 14.49 4.43 -18.13
CA PHE A 155 14.79 4.86 -19.50
C PHE A 155 15.87 5.96 -19.56
N ASP A 156 15.85 6.92 -18.64
CA ASP A 156 16.79 8.04 -18.60
C ASP A 156 18.04 7.73 -17.73
N ALA A 157 19.05 8.59 -17.81
CA ALA A 157 20.30 8.40 -17.08
C ALA A 157 20.09 8.41 -15.55
N ARG A 158 19.28 9.37 -15.07
CA ARG A 158 18.95 9.51 -13.64
C ARG A 158 18.20 8.29 -13.12
N GLY A 159 17.21 7.78 -13.86
CA GLY A 159 16.47 6.59 -13.48
C GLY A 159 17.35 5.35 -13.43
N LYS A 160 18.34 5.22 -14.32
CA LYS A 160 19.29 4.10 -14.29
C LYS A 160 20.22 4.15 -13.08
N GLU A 161 20.72 5.34 -12.72
CA GLU A 161 21.52 5.54 -11.51
C GLU A 161 20.70 5.23 -10.25
N LYS A 162 19.45 5.73 -10.19
CA LYS A 162 18.52 5.41 -9.11
C LYS A 162 18.30 3.90 -8.98
N HIS A 163 18.01 3.23 -10.10
CA HIS A 163 17.76 1.80 -10.10
C HIS A 163 18.99 1.00 -9.65
N ALA A 164 20.19 1.40 -10.06
CA ALA A 164 21.43 0.77 -9.62
C ALA A 164 21.61 0.90 -8.09
N LEU A 165 21.36 2.09 -7.53
CA LEU A 165 21.41 2.33 -6.09
C LEU A 165 20.34 1.52 -5.34
N GLU A 166 19.11 1.48 -5.83
CA GLU A 166 18.03 0.67 -5.26
C GLU A 166 18.43 -0.81 -5.17
N MET A 167 19.01 -1.35 -6.25
CA MET A 167 19.49 -2.73 -6.28
C MET A 167 20.72 -2.97 -5.39
N GLU A 168 21.62 -1.99 -5.27
CA GLU A 168 22.76 -2.07 -4.35
C GLU A 168 22.29 -2.19 -2.89
N ILE A 169 21.33 -1.35 -2.49
CA ILE A 169 20.73 -1.39 -1.15
C ILE A 169 20.07 -2.77 -0.91
N ILE A 170 19.29 -3.27 -1.88
CA ILE A 170 18.65 -4.58 -1.78
C ILE A 170 19.68 -5.70 -1.61
N HIS A 171 20.73 -5.75 -2.45
CA HIS A 171 21.74 -6.80 -2.33
C HIS A 171 22.55 -6.71 -1.03
N LYS A 172 22.75 -5.50 -0.49
CA LYS A 172 23.47 -5.30 0.77
C LYS A 172 22.64 -5.73 1.98
N TYR A 173 21.38 -5.28 2.08
CA TYR A 173 20.58 -5.39 3.31
C TYR A 173 19.47 -6.44 3.29
N SER A 174 19.00 -6.88 2.11
CA SER A 174 18.00 -7.95 2.04
C SER A 174 18.63 -9.33 2.19
N PRO A 175 17.85 -10.40 2.44
CA PRO A 175 18.35 -11.78 2.41
C PRO A 175 18.89 -12.23 1.04
N PHE A 176 18.56 -11.52 -0.04
CA PHE A 176 18.92 -11.90 -1.41
C PHE A 176 20.12 -11.09 -1.89
N LYS A 177 21.30 -11.71 -1.80
CA LYS A 177 22.59 -11.05 -2.07
C LYS A 177 22.98 -11.03 -3.54
N THR A 178 22.22 -11.73 -4.40
CA THR A 178 22.48 -11.83 -5.84
C THR A 178 21.20 -11.63 -6.65
N ALA A 179 21.35 -11.20 -7.90
CA ALA A 179 20.24 -11.02 -8.82
C ALA A 179 19.44 -12.33 -9.01
N ASP A 180 20.11 -13.48 -9.06
CA ASP A 180 19.44 -14.78 -9.20
C ASP A 180 18.57 -15.11 -7.98
N GLN A 181 19.10 -14.91 -6.77
CA GLN A 181 18.31 -15.09 -5.53
C GLN A 181 17.12 -14.13 -5.45
N PHE A 182 17.30 -12.88 -5.91
CA PHE A 182 16.25 -11.88 -5.97
C PHE A 182 15.15 -12.26 -6.98
N PHE A 183 15.51 -12.60 -8.22
CA PHE A 183 14.55 -12.97 -9.25
C PHE A 183 13.86 -14.30 -8.98
N ALA A 184 14.51 -15.22 -8.26
CA ALA A 184 13.89 -16.46 -7.81
C ALA A 184 12.62 -16.22 -6.96
N GLN A 185 12.51 -15.08 -6.26
CA GLN A 185 11.29 -14.76 -5.50
C GLN A 185 10.12 -14.40 -6.42
N PHE A 186 10.37 -13.68 -7.52
CA PHE A 186 9.35 -13.48 -8.55
C PHE A 186 8.95 -14.80 -9.20
N ASP A 187 9.88 -15.75 -9.38
CA ASP A 187 9.58 -17.04 -10.01
C ASP A 187 8.61 -17.90 -9.15
N ARG A 188 8.45 -17.61 -7.85
CA ARG A 188 7.42 -18.21 -6.98
C ARG A 188 5.99 -17.76 -7.31
N LEU A 189 5.83 -16.62 -7.97
CA LEU A 189 4.53 -16.13 -8.45
C LEU A 189 4.24 -16.78 -9.81
N GLU A 190 3.47 -17.87 -9.78
CA GLU A 190 3.13 -18.67 -10.98
C GLU A 190 2.20 -17.95 -11.96
N SER A 191 1.39 -17.01 -11.46
CA SER A 191 0.44 -16.22 -12.25
C SER A 191 1.08 -14.98 -12.88
N LEU A 192 0.40 -14.38 -13.85
CA LEU A 192 0.75 -13.07 -14.44
C LEU A 192 0.54 -11.91 -13.45
N THR A 193 -0.27 -12.14 -12.43
CA THR A 193 -0.51 -11.21 -11.32
C THR A 193 -0.33 -11.92 -9.98
N GLY A 194 0.05 -11.17 -8.96
CA GLY A 194 0.09 -11.66 -7.58
C GLY A 194 1.18 -10.99 -6.76
N THR A 195 1.09 -11.16 -5.45
CA THR A 195 2.02 -10.55 -4.50
C THR A 195 2.64 -11.62 -3.60
N LEU A 196 3.94 -11.49 -3.36
CA LEU A 196 4.69 -12.24 -2.36
C LEU A 196 5.28 -11.25 -1.37
N VAL A 197 4.81 -11.32 -0.15
CA VAL A 197 5.25 -10.52 0.99
C VAL A 197 6.14 -11.39 1.88
N MET A 198 7.33 -10.89 2.19
CA MET A 198 8.35 -11.57 3.00
C MET A 198 8.73 -10.71 4.19
N ILE A 199 8.47 -11.22 5.40
CA ILE A 199 8.82 -10.59 6.68
C ILE A 199 9.94 -11.39 7.32
N TYR A 200 11.01 -10.71 7.70
CA TYR A 200 12.19 -11.31 8.32
C TYR A 200 12.74 -10.41 9.43
N ASN A 201 13.77 -10.87 10.13
CA ASN A 201 14.26 -10.26 11.37
C ASN A 201 13.14 -10.11 12.40
N LEU A 202 12.46 -11.22 12.68
CA LEU A 202 11.28 -11.25 13.53
C LEU A 202 11.60 -10.78 14.95
N LYS A 203 10.57 -10.26 15.63
CA LYS A 203 10.67 -9.89 17.04
C LYS A 203 10.90 -11.14 17.90
N LEU A 204 11.75 -10.98 18.90
CA LEU A 204 12.07 -12.02 19.87
C LEU A 204 11.45 -11.66 21.21
N LEU A 205 11.05 -12.67 21.96
CA LEU A 205 10.72 -12.58 23.37
C LEU A 205 12.00 -12.41 24.20
N ASP A 206 11.85 -12.07 25.48
CA ASP A 206 12.97 -12.02 26.43
C ASP A 206 13.70 -13.38 26.58
N SER A 207 13.02 -14.48 26.26
CA SER A 207 13.63 -15.82 26.20
C SER A 207 14.61 -15.99 25.04
N GLY A 208 14.56 -15.11 24.04
CA GLY A 208 15.30 -15.21 22.78
C GLY A 208 14.55 -15.95 21.66
N ASP A 209 13.40 -16.56 21.97
CA ASP A 209 12.56 -17.24 20.97
C ASP A 209 11.69 -16.23 20.20
N THR A 210 11.22 -16.61 19.00
CA THR A 210 10.28 -15.79 18.23
C THR A 210 8.90 -15.76 18.89
N GLU A 211 8.17 -14.64 18.74
CA GLU A 211 6.77 -14.54 19.23
C GLU A 211 5.84 -15.56 18.55
N LEU A 212 6.20 -16.01 17.34
CA LEU A 212 5.50 -17.02 16.55
C LEU A 212 6.26 -18.36 16.65
N ASP A 213 5.58 -19.41 17.12
CA ASP A 213 6.07 -20.78 17.12
C ASP A 213 5.56 -21.53 15.89
N VAL A 214 6.50 -21.94 15.04
CA VAL A 214 6.25 -22.68 13.80
C VAL A 214 6.74 -24.12 13.86
N SER A 215 7.18 -24.56 15.04
CA SER A 215 7.85 -25.84 15.26
C SER A 215 6.95 -26.85 15.96
N SER A 216 6.11 -26.42 16.90
CA SER A 216 5.25 -27.33 17.68
C SER A 216 4.16 -28.01 16.84
N ASP A 217 3.61 -27.31 15.85
CA ASP A 217 2.72 -27.89 14.84
C ASP A 217 3.26 -27.51 13.45
N PRO A 218 3.76 -28.47 12.64
CA PRO A 218 4.32 -28.19 11.32
C PRO A 218 3.27 -27.69 10.32
N TYR A 219 1.99 -27.74 10.69
CA TYR A 219 0.89 -27.23 9.89
C TYR A 219 0.25 -25.98 10.51
N ASP A 220 0.85 -25.33 11.51
CA ASP A 220 0.28 -24.13 12.11
C ASP A 220 1.33 -23.06 12.37
N ILE A 221 0.86 -21.88 12.73
CA ILE A 221 1.66 -20.81 13.29
C ILE A 221 1.00 -20.49 14.62
N LEU A 222 1.67 -20.86 15.70
CA LEU A 222 1.17 -20.69 17.07
C LEU A 222 1.78 -19.44 17.71
N LEU A 223 1.09 -18.88 18.70
CA LEU A 223 1.68 -17.87 19.58
C LEU A 223 2.53 -18.57 20.64
N ALA A 224 3.81 -18.20 20.74
CA ALA A 224 4.77 -18.85 21.65
C ALA A 224 4.47 -18.58 23.13
N ASN A 225 4.04 -17.37 23.46
CA ASN A 225 3.64 -16.97 24.81
C ASN A 225 2.27 -16.27 24.80
N PRO A 226 1.16 -17.03 24.77
CA PRO A 226 -0.15 -16.41 24.85
C PRO A 226 -0.39 -15.85 26.25
N SER A 227 -0.44 -14.54 26.38
CA SER A 227 -0.78 -13.85 27.63
C SER A 227 -2.13 -14.34 28.16
N LEU A 228 -2.11 -15.03 29.30
CA LEU A 228 -3.32 -15.41 30.04
C LEU A 228 -3.96 -14.22 30.77
N HIS A 229 -3.19 -13.12 30.95
CA HIS A 229 -3.58 -11.96 31.75
C HIS A 229 -4.51 -10.97 31.04
N ASP A 230 -4.67 -11.07 29.71
CA ASP A 230 -5.50 -10.12 28.95
C ASP A 230 -6.99 -10.50 28.92
N PHE A 231 -7.39 -11.63 29.53
CA PHE A 231 -8.74 -12.16 29.38
C PHE A 231 -9.32 -12.69 30.70
N ASP A 232 -10.28 -11.94 31.25
CA ASP A 232 -11.19 -12.30 32.36
C ASP A 232 -12.14 -13.46 31.97
N SER A 233 -11.61 -14.62 31.57
CA SER A 233 -12.43 -15.79 31.26
C SER A 233 -11.95 -17.03 32.00
N ASP A 234 -12.82 -17.55 32.86
CA ASP A 234 -12.69 -18.82 33.62
C ASP A 234 -12.59 -20.07 32.72
N GLU A 235 -12.67 -19.93 31.39
CA GLU A 235 -12.83 -21.03 30.41
C GLU A 235 -11.56 -21.40 29.62
N GLY A 236 -10.40 -20.81 29.94
CA GLY A 236 -9.15 -21.10 29.25
C GLY A 236 -9.00 -20.40 27.89
N LEU A 237 -7.84 -20.58 27.26
CA LEU A 237 -7.46 -19.83 26.07
C LEU A 237 -8.21 -20.33 24.82
N MET A 238 -9.02 -19.47 24.20
CA MET A 238 -9.71 -19.78 22.94
C MET A 238 -8.72 -20.20 21.84
N PRO A 239 -9.04 -21.21 21.00
CA PRO A 239 -8.15 -21.69 19.95
C PRO A 239 -7.65 -20.57 19.02
N GLU A 240 -8.51 -19.61 18.68
CA GLU A 240 -8.22 -18.48 17.78
C GLU A 240 -7.29 -17.43 18.39
N ARG A 241 -7.01 -17.51 19.69
CA ARG A 241 -6.00 -16.67 20.37
C ARG A 241 -4.63 -17.33 20.46
N LYS A 242 -4.52 -18.62 20.11
CA LYS A 242 -3.26 -19.37 20.14
C LYS A 242 -2.83 -19.87 18.76
N SER A 243 -3.78 -20.31 17.94
CA SER A 243 -3.56 -20.92 16.63
C SER A 243 -3.99 -19.96 15.53
N PHE A 244 -3.05 -19.59 14.67
CA PHE A 244 -3.37 -18.74 13.53
C PHE A 244 -4.28 -19.47 12.53
N ARG A 245 -4.12 -20.79 12.39
CA ARG A 245 -5.06 -21.62 11.61
C ARG A 245 -6.48 -21.56 12.13
N ALA A 246 -6.68 -21.57 13.44
CA ALA A 246 -8.01 -21.43 14.04
C ALA A 246 -8.57 -20.03 13.80
N TYR A 247 -7.75 -18.99 14.02
CA TYR A 247 -8.12 -17.59 13.78
C TYR A 247 -8.52 -17.33 12.32
N ALA A 248 -7.66 -17.71 11.37
CA ALA A 248 -7.90 -17.57 9.93
C ALA A 248 -9.14 -18.35 9.46
N ALA A 249 -9.53 -19.43 10.14
CA ALA A 249 -10.71 -20.21 9.77
C ALA A 249 -12.03 -19.45 9.99
N ILE A 250 -12.04 -18.46 10.88
CA ILE A 250 -13.25 -17.68 11.22
C ILE A 250 -13.10 -16.18 10.96
N LEU A 251 -11.96 -15.75 10.42
CA LEU A 251 -11.66 -14.34 10.15
C LEU A 251 -12.72 -13.65 9.29
N TYR A 252 -13.26 -14.38 8.30
CA TYR A 252 -14.26 -13.85 7.37
C TYR A 252 -15.63 -14.49 7.54
N MET A 253 -16.66 -13.64 7.63
CA MET A 253 -18.05 -14.08 7.68
C MET A 253 -18.48 -14.86 6.43
N ASP A 254 -18.04 -14.42 5.24
CA ASP A 254 -18.23 -15.11 3.95
C ASP A 254 -16.87 -15.43 3.31
N PRO A 255 -16.23 -16.55 3.68
CA PRO A 255 -14.90 -16.90 3.19
C PRO A 255 -14.96 -17.39 1.74
N ARG A 256 -14.30 -16.68 0.83
CA ARG A 256 -14.15 -17.05 -0.59
C ARG A 256 -12.72 -17.40 -0.96
N MET A 257 -11.77 -16.58 -0.51
CA MET A 257 -10.34 -16.82 -0.65
C MET A 257 -9.93 -18.09 0.12
N ARG A 258 -9.17 -18.98 -0.53
CA ARG A 258 -8.68 -20.23 0.07
C ARG A 258 -7.36 -19.95 0.78
N ILE A 259 -7.31 -20.16 2.09
CA ILE A 259 -6.10 -19.94 2.89
C ILE A 259 -5.37 -21.28 3.09
N TYR A 260 -4.06 -21.29 2.93
CA TYR A 260 -3.14 -22.40 3.23
C TYR A 260 -2.10 -21.88 4.22
N ILE A 261 -1.85 -22.65 5.28
CA ILE A 261 -0.79 -22.36 6.26
C ILE A 261 0.14 -23.58 6.27
N GLN A 262 1.44 -23.36 6.09
CA GLN A 262 2.47 -24.41 5.98
C GLN A 262 2.00 -25.54 5.04
N ASP A 263 1.67 -25.16 3.80
CA ASP A 263 1.15 -26.01 2.72
C ASP A 263 -0.15 -26.78 2.99
N LYS A 264 -0.80 -26.58 4.15
CA LYS A 264 -2.06 -27.25 4.50
C LYS A 264 -3.25 -26.29 4.50
N LYS A 265 -4.24 -26.61 3.67
CA LYS A 265 -5.48 -25.83 3.52
C LYS A 265 -6.16 -25.61 4.88
N VAL A 266 -6.47 -24.35 5.19
CA VAL A 266 -7.30 -23.95 6.33
C VAL A 266 -8.77 -24.27 6.01
N ARG A 267 -9.46 -24.93 6.93
CA ARG A 267 -10.89 -25.21 6.82
C ARG A 267 -11.68 -24.00 7.31
N THR A 268 -11.87 -23.02 6.44
CA THR A 268 -12.68 -21.83 6.73
C THR A 268 -14.14 -22.20 7.00
N LYS A 269 -14.80 -21.41 7.85
CA LYS A 269 -16.15 -21.68 8.34
C LYS A 269 -17.00 -20.43 8.26
N ARG A 270 -18.23 -20.58 7.76
CA ARG A 270 -19.31 -19.64 8.05
C ARG A 270 -19.86 -19.98 9.42
N LEU A 271 -19.57 -19.15 10.43
CA LEU A 271 -19.95 -19.42 11.82
C LEU A 271 -21.44 -19.71 11.97
N ALA A 272 -22.30 -18.95 11.28
CA ALA A 272 -23.76 -19.15 11.31
C ALA A 272 -24.20 -20.57 10.87
N CYS A 273 -23.41 -21.26 10.02
CA CYS A 273 -23.65 -22.63 9.57
C CYS A 273 -23.05 -23.70 10.51
N SER A 274 -22.36 -23.29 11.58
CA SER A 274 -21.67 -24.19 12.51
C SER A 274 -22.35 -24.28 13.88
N LEU A 275 -23.50 -23.61 14.04
CA LEU A 275 -24.24 -23.51 15.30
C LEU A 275 -25.54 -24.34 15.26
N TYR A 276 -25.95 -24.84 16.43
CA TYR A 276 -27.22 -25.53 16.60
C TYR A 276 -28.38 -24.52 16.63
N LYS A 277 -29.43 -24.78 15.84
CA LYS A 277 -30.67 -23.97 15.79
C LYS A 277 -30.43 -22.46 15.62
N SER A 278 -29.53 -22.10 14.72
CA SER A 278 -29.28 -20.70 14.32
C SER A 278 -30.59 -19.98 13.98
N LYS A 279 -30.78 -18.79 14.54
CA LYS A 279 -31.90 -17.89 14.24
C LYS A 279 -31.35 -16.53 13.79
N MET A 280 -32.09 -15.87 12.89
CA MET A 280 -31.75 -14.54 12.38
C MET A 280 -32.80 -13.53 12.85
N TYR A 281 -32.34 -12.41 13.39
CA TYR A 281 -33.17 -11.29 13.80
C TYR A 281 -32.74 -10.05 13.02
N LYS A 282 -33.70 -9.37 12.39
CA LYS A 282 -33.42 -8.11 11.69
C LYS A 282 -33.40 -6.97 12.69
N TYR A 283 -32.27 -6.28 12.80
CA TYR A 283 -32.13 -5.09 13.63
C TYR A 283 -32.16 -3.83 12.75
N SER A 284 -33.12 -2.94 13.01
CA SER A 284 -33.25 -1.67 12.30
C SER A 284 -32.35 -0.62 12.96
N SER A 285 -31.36 -0.12 12.22
CA SER A 285 -30.42 0.90 12.69
C SER A 285 -30.74 2.26 12.09
N ASN A 286 -31.18 3.21 12.92
CA ASN A 286 -31.35 4.61 12.51
C ASN A 286 -30.04 5.20 11.98
N ARG A 287 -28.90 4.83 12.59
CA ARG A 287 -27.57 5.27 12.14
C ARG A 287 -27.25 4.80 10.74
N PHE A 288 -27.60 3.55 10.39
CA PHE A 288 -27.40 3.03 9.03
C PHE A 288 -28.26 3.80 8.03
N LYS A 289 -29.55 3.99 8.35
CA LYS A 289 -30.49 4.76 7.52
C LYS A 289 -29.96 6.18 7.25
N THR A 290 -29.67 6.94 8.29
CA THR A 290 -29.21 8.34 8.15
C THR A 290 -27.91 8.45 7.36
N ARG A 291 -26.96 7.51 7.56
CA ARG A 291 -25.72 7.50 6.77
C ARG A 291 -25.99 7.21 5.28
N ALA A 292 -26.79 6.20 4.97
CA ALA A 292 -27.14 5.88 3.60
C ALA A 292 -27.86 7.03 2.88
N GLU A 293 -28.79 7.70 3.57
CA GLU A 293 -29.49 8.88 3.04
C GLU A 293 -28.53 10.05 2.78
N ASN A 294 -27.58 10.30 3.70
CA ASN A 294 -26.58 11.36 3.52
C ASN A 294 -25.62 11.08 2.36
N GLU A 295 -25.15 9.84 2.22
CA GLU A 295 -24.30 9.42 1.09
C GLU A 295 -25.04 9.56 -0.24
N ALA A 296 -26.30 9.12 -0.30
CA ALA A 296 -27.14 9.26 -1.48
C ALA A 296 -27.37 10.74 -1.85
N LYS A 297 -27.65 11.58 -0.85
CA LYS A 297 -27.81 13.01 -1.06
C LYS A 297 -26.53 13.64 -1.61
N ARG A 298 -25.36 13.28 -1.05
CA ARG A 298 -24.06 13.77 -1.54
C ARG A 298 -23.84 13.39 -3.01
N ALA A 299 -24.11 12.14 -3.39
CA ALA A 299 -23.99 11.69 -4.77
C ALA A 299 -24.95 12.45 -5.72
N ILE A 300 -26.18 12.74 -5.28
CA ILE A 300 -27.13 13.56 -6.05
C ILE A 300 -26.61 14.99 -6.23
N ASP A 301 -26.11 15.62 -5.16
CA ASP A 301 -25.59 16.98 -5.20
C ASP A 301 -24.35 17.08 -6.11
N GLU A 302 -23.45 16.08 -6.06
CA GLU A 302 -22.27 15.95 -6.93
C GLU A 302 -22.67 15.77 -8.41
N ALA A 303 -23.63 14.89 -8.70
CA ALA A 303 -24.14 14.69 -10.05
C ALA A 303 -24.84 15.96 -10.59
N LEU A 304 -25.61 16.67 -9.77
CA LEU A 304 -26.24 17.93 -10.16
C LEU A 304 -25.21 19.02 -10.44
N ALA A 305 -24.14 19.10 -9.65
CA ALA A 305 -23.04 20.02 -9.88
C ALA A 305 -22.30 19.69 -11.20
N ALA A 306 -22.01 18.41 -11.44
CA ALA A 306 -21.39 17.95 -12.68
C ALA A 306 -22.27 18.25 -13.91
N GLU A 307 -23.58 18.02 -13.82
CA GLU A 307 -24.55 18.32 -14.87
C GLU A 307 -24.61 19.82 -15.19
N ASN A 308 -24.65 20.67 -14.16
CA ASN A 308 -24.63 22.11 -14.34
C ASN A 308 -23.33 22.58 -15.00
N LYS A 309 -22.18 22.05 -14.59
CA LYS A 309 -20.86 22.32 -15.18
C LYS A 309 -20.82 21.91 -16.66
N ALA A 310 -21.35 20.73 -17.00
CA ALA A 310 -21.45 20.26 -18.38
C ALA A 310 -22.33 21.17 -19.23
N ARG A 311 -23.51 21.54 -18.74
CA ARG A 311 -24.43 22.46 -19.43
C ARG A 311 -23.80 23.84 -19.68
N GLU A 312 -23.07 24.37 -18.70
CA GLU A 312 -22.37 25.65 -18.85
C GLU A 312 -21.25 25.55 -19.90
N ALA A 313 -20.45 24.47 -19.86
CA ALA A 313 -19.38 24.24 -20.83
C ALA A 313 -19.91 24.10 -22.27
N GLU A 314 -21.01 23.38 -22.47
CA GLU A 314 -21.68 23.24 -23.76
C GLU A 314 -22.24 24.58 -24.27
N SER A 315 -22.86 25.36 -23.38
CA SER A 315 -23.37 26.69 -23.72
C SER A 315 -22.23 27.62 -24.16
N LYS A 316 -21.10 27.61 -23.44
CA LYS A 316 -19.89 28.36 -23.82
C LYS A 316 -19.33 27.91 -25.17
N ALA A 317 -19.25 26.60 -25.42
CA ALA A 317 -18.77 26.07 -26.70
C ALA A 317 -19.65 26.54 -27.88
N LYS A 318 -20.98 26.44 -27.75
CA LYS A 318 -21.95 26.93 -28.74
C LYS A 318 -21.86 28.45 -28.95
N HIS A 319 -21.64 29.21 -27.87
CA HIS A 319 -21.48 30.67 -27.97
C HIS A 319 -20.20 31.05 -28.73
N ILE A 320 -19.07 30.39 -28.45
CA ILE A 320 -17.80 30.64 -29.16
C ILE A 320 -17.94 30.28 -30.65
N GLU A 321 -18.62 29.17 -30.96
CA GLU A 321 -18.89 28.74 -32.34
C GLU A 321 -19.74 29.76 -33.11
N SER A 322 -20.87 30.19 -32.53
CA SER A 322 -21.77 31.18 -33.15
C SER A 322 -21.13 32.56 -33.34
N LYS A 323 -20.27 33.01 -32.42
CA LYS A 323 -19.52 34.27 -32.55
C LYS A 323 -18.40 34.21 -33.60
N SER A 324 -17.87 33.01 -33.86
CA SER A 324 -16.71 32.81 -34.73
C SER A 324 -17.06 32.49 -36.18
N GLY A 325 -18.27 32.00 -36.47
CA GLY A 325 -18.75 31.70 -37.82
C GLY A 325 -17.80 30.80 -38.63
N SER A 326 -17.79 30.96 -39.97
CA SER A 326 -16.83 30.30 -40.89
C SER A 326 -15.45 30.98 -40.88
N SER A 327 -14.92 31.31 -39.70
CA SER A 327 -13.58 31.91 -39.58
C SER A 327 -12.50 30.93 -40.07
N THR A 328 -11.67 31.38 -40.99
CA THR A 328 -10.50 30.63 -41.48
C THR A 328 -9.29 30.75 -40.56
N ASN A 329 -9.37 31.55 -39.48
CA ASN A 329 -8.26 31.75 -38.55
C ASN A 329 -7.99 30.47 -37.73
N LYS A 330 -6.72 30.04 -37.73
CA LYS A 330 -6.23 28.84 -37.04
C LYS A 330 -6.44 28.92 -35.52
N GLU A 331 -6.25 30.08 -34.92
CA GLU A 331 -6.39 30.29 -33.47
C GLU A 331 -7.84 30.16 -33.02
N THR A 332 -8.77 30.73 -33.79
CA THR A 332 -10.21 30.63 -33.53
C THR A 332 -10.70 29.19 -33.64
N ARG A 333 -10.22 28.44 -34.66
CA ARG A 333 -10.51 27.01 -34.80
C ARG A 333 -9.96 26.18 -33.64
N ALA A 334 -8.75 26.49 -33.16
CA ALA A 334 -8.17 25.83 -32.00
C ALA A 334 -8.96 26.11 -30.71
N ALA A 335 -9.43 27.34 -30.51
CA ALA A 335 -10.25 27.71 -29.36
C ALA A 335 -11.62 27.01 -29.36
N ILE A 336 -12.30 26.92 -30.51
CA ILE A 336 -13.56 26.17 -30.66
C ILE A 336 -13.34 24.70 -30.30
N ARG A 337 -12.31 24.06 -30.88
CA ARG A 337 -12.02 22.64 -30.62
C ARG A 337 -11.70 22.38 -29.14
N LYS A 338 -10.95 23.28 -28.49
CA LYS A 338 -10.66 23.20 -27.05
C LYS A 338 -11.95 23.28 -26.22
N ALA A 339 -12.84 24.22 -26.53
CA ALA A 339 -14.10 24.37 -25.83
C ALA A 339 -15.03 23.17 -26.03
N GLN A 340 -15.11 22.63 -27.25
CA GLN A 340 -15.89 21.43 -27.57
C GLN A 340 -15.36 20.19 -26.85
N ASN A 341 -14.04 19.97 -26.83
CA ASN A 341 -13.42 18.85 -26.11
C ASN A 341 -13.70 18.94 -24.61
N TYR A 342 -13.54 20.12 -24.01
CA TYR A 342 -13.81 20.32 -22.58
C TYR A 342 -15.30 20.11 -22.24
N ALA A 343 -16.21 20.55 -23.10
CA ALA A 343 -17.64 20.29 -22.94
C ALA A 343 -17.96 18.78 -23.01
N ALA A 344 -17.36 18.05 -23.95
CA ALA A 344 -17.51 16.61 -24.08
C ALA A 344 -16.96 15.85 -22.86
N GLU A 345 -15.83 16.27 -22.32
CA GLU A 345 -15.25 15.73 -21.08
C GLU A 345 -16.18 15.97 -19.88
N CYS A 346 -16.65 17.21 -19.68
CA CYS A 346 -17.59 17.53 -18.61
C CYS A 346 -18.89 16.73 -18.73
N ARG A 347 -19.39 16.52 -19.96
CA ARG A 347 -20.56 15.69 -20.22
C ARG A 347 -20.32 14.23 -19.89
N GLY A 348 -19.15 13.69 -20.24
CA GLY A 348 -18.73 12.33 -19.87
C GLY A 348 -18.70 12.15 -18.35
N ASN A 349 -18.11 13.10 -17.62
CA ASN A 349 -18.08 13.08 -16.17
C ASN A 349 -19.49 13.14 -15.56
N ALA A 350 -20.36 14.04 -16.04
CA ALA A 350 -21.74 14.12 -15.55
C ALA A 350 -22.52 12.80 -15.75
N GLN A 351 -22.31 12.12 -16.89
CA GLN A 351 -22.92 10.80 -17.14
C GLN A 351 -22.36 9.71 -16.23
N LEU A 352 -21.08 9.78 -15.84
CA LEU A 352 -20.50 8.86 -14.86
C LEU A 352 -21.13 9.09 -13.48
N GLU A 353 -21.18 10.34 -13.01
CA GLU A 353 -21.79 10.66 -11.70
C GLU A 353 -23.25 10.22 -11.59
N LEU A 354 -24.03 10.38 -12.67
CA LEU A 354 -25.41 9.89 -12.71
C LEU A 354 -25.54 8.37 -12.52
N LYS A 355 -24.53 7.58 -12.95
CA LYS A 355 -24.53 6.12 -12.74
C LYS A 355 -24.24 5.73 -11.29
N TYR A 356 -23.59 6.61 -10.52
CA TYR A 356 -23.26 6.37 -9.11
C TYR A 356 -24.38 6.76 -8.16
N ILE A 357 -25.43 7.45 -8.63
CA ILE A 357 -26.62 7.71 -7.81
C ILE A 357 -27.28 6.35 -7.50
N PRO A 358 -27.42 5.99 -6.21
CA PRO A 358 -28.03 4.72 -5.85
C PRO A 358 -29.51 4.69 -6.29
N SER A 359 -29.90 3.64 -7.01
CA SER A 359 -31.31 3.34 -7.26
C SER A 359 -31.90 2.69 -6.00
N PHE A 360 -32.66 3.46 -5.22
CA PHE A 360 -33.40 2.94 -4.06
C PHE A 360 -34.77 2.39 -4.45
#